data_AF-A0A6M0A3H4-F1
#
_entry.id   AF-A0A6M0A3H4-F1
#
_cell.length_a   1.000
_cell.length_b   1.000
_cell.length_c   1.000
_cell.angle_alpha   90.00
_cell.angle_beta   90.00
_cell.angle_gamma   90.00
#
_symmetry.space_group_name_H-M   'P 1'
#
loop_
_entity.id
_entity.type
_entity.pdbx_description
1 polymer ?
#
loop_
_entity_poly.entity_id
_entity_poly.type
_entity_poly.pdbx_seq_one_letter_code
_entity_poly.pdbx_strand_id
1 'polypeptide(L)'
;MDKITQEYIDKILDDSDVEYFEAFGKTVVAVYRLRKNGHVLVGVGACVSPANFDLEIGKKVAREDVSNQLWAREGYLLQEKLKGE
;
A
#
# COMPACT_ATOMS: atom_id res chain seq x y z
N MET A 1 3.52 10.11 -20.25
CA MET A 1 4.21 9.33 -19.20
C MET A 1 4.14 7.89 -19.64
N ASP A 2 5.27 7.21 -19.75
CA ASP A 2 5.43 5.84 -20.27
C ASP A 2 6.04 4.87 -19.23
N LYS A 3 6.30 5.36 -18.03
CA LYS A 3 6.78 4.58 -16.88
C LYS A 3 6.12 5.04 -15.59
N ILE A 4 6.03 4.13 -14.63
CA ILE A 4 5.71 4.42 -13.23
C ILE A 4 7.04 4.59 -12.46
N THR A 5 7.09 5.52 -11.51
CA THR A 5 8.29 5.74 -10.66
C THR A 5 7.95 5.56 -9.19
N GLN A 6 8.97 5.31 -8.36
CA GLN A 6 8.78 5.19 -6.92
C GLN A 6 8.23 6.49 -6.33
N GLU A 7 8.71 7.66 -6.76
CA GLU A 7 8.22 8.96 -6.27
C GLU A 7 6.72 9.17 -6.57
N TYR A 8 6.22 8.63 -7.69
CA TYR A 8 4.80 8.68 -8.01
C TYR A 8 3.97 7.81 -7.06
N ILE A 9 4.45 6.59 -6.76
CA ILE A 9 3.79 5.67 -5.82
C ILE A 9 3.81 6.26 -4.40
N ASP A 10 4.96 6.78 -3.97
CA ASP A 10 5.11 7.43 -2.66
C ASP A 10 4.15 8.60 -2.53
N LYS A 11 4.01 9.42 -3.57
CA LYS A 11 3.04 10.53 -3.58
C LYS A 11 1.60 10.06 -3.43
N ILE A 12 1.21 8.92 -4.03
CA ILE A 12 -0.14 8.36 -3.84
C ILE A 12 -0.32 7.93 -2.38
N LEU A 13 0.66 7.21 -1.82
CA LEU A 13 0.60 6.74 -0.43
C LEU A 13 0.59 7.90 0.58
N ASP A 14 1.37 8.95 0.35
CA ASP A 14 1.48 10.11 1.22
C ASP A 14 0.24 11.03 1.15
N ASP A 15 -0.45 11.04 0.02
CA ASP A 15 -1.73 11.77 -0.18
C ASP A 15 -2.96 10.90 0.17
N SER A 16 -2.77 9.73 0.78
CA SER A 16 -3.88 8.86 1.18
C SER A 16 -4.29 9.06 2.63
N ASP A 17 -5.57 8.83 2.93
CA ASP A 17 -5.98 8.62 4.31
C ASP A 17 -5.60 7.19 4.71
N VAL A 18 -5.07 7.00 5.92
CA VAL A 18 -4.68 5.68 6.42
C VAL A 18 -5.19 5.42 7.82
N GLU A 19 -5.79 4.25 8.01
CA GLU A 19 -6.15 3.71 9.32
C GLU A 19 -5.33 2.45 9.58
N TYR A 20 -4.80 2.31 10.80
CA TYR A 20 -4.03 1.15 11.23
C TYR A 20 -4.80 0.38 12.30
N PHE A 21 -4.83 -0.94 12.15
CA PHE A 21 -5.46 -1.86 13.10
C PHE A 21 -4.44 -2.90 13.53
N GLU A 22 -4.33 -3.10 14.84
CA GLU A 22 -3.57 -4.21 15.40
C GLU A 22 -4.49 -5.42 15.59
N ALA A 23 -4.03 -6.58 15.16
CA ALA A 23 -4.74 -7.84 15.28
C ALA A 23 -3.87 -8.88 16.01
N PHE A 24 -4.45 -9.51 17.02
CA PHE A 24 -3.88 -10.64 17.77
C PHE A 24 -2.47 -10.39 18.36
N GLY A 25 -2.09 -9.13 18.57
CA GLY A 25 -0.80 -8.73 19.15
C GLY A 25 0.43 -9.04 18.28
N LYS A 26 0.24 -9.31 16.98
CA LYS A 26 1.32 -9.73 16.07
C LYS A 26 1.11 -9.35 14.60
N THR A 27 0.11 -8.54 14.32
CA THR A 27 -0.28 -8.18 12.96
C THR A 27 -0.77 -6.75 12.92
N VAL A 28 -0.29 -6.00 11.93
CA VAL A 28 -0.78 -4.68 11.55
C VAL A 28 -1.55 -4.83 10.24
N VAL A 29 -2.77 -4.31 10.21
CA VAL A 29 -3.55 -4.10 8.99
C VAL A 29 -3.61 -2.60 8.74
N ALA A 30 -3.15 -2.16 7.57
CA ALA A 30 -3.22 -0.77 7.16
C ALA A 30 -4.26 -0.62 6.05
N VAL A 31 -5.28 0.20 6.27
CA VAL A 31 -6.34 0.49 5.29
C VAL A 31 -6.06 1.87 4.70
N TYR A 32 -5.65 1.90 3.44
CA TYR A 32 -5.39 3.12 2.68
C TYR A 32 -6.60 3.47 1.83
N ARG A 33 -7.12 4.69 1.97
CA ARG A 33 -8.12 5.27 1.07
C ARG A 33 -7.47 6.36 0.23
N LEU A 34 -7.41 6.13 -1.08
CA LEU A 34 -6.85 7.08 -2.04
C LEU A 34 -7.79 8.29 -2.16
N ARG A 35 -7.34 9.49 -1.78
CA ARG A 35 -8.19 10.69 -1.73
C ARG A 35 -8.81 11.06 -3.08
N LYS A 36 -8.08 10.84 -4.18
CA LYS A 36 -8.49 11.29 -5.51
C LYS A 36 -9.68 10.53 -6.10
N ASN A 37 -9.80 9.24 -5.82
CA ASN A 37 -10.83 8.39 -6.44
C ASN A 37 -11.61 7.53 -5.42
N GLY A 38 -11.25 7.58 -4.13
CA GLY A 38 -11.88 6.81 -3.07
C GLY A 38 -11.51 5.32 -3.07
N HIS A 39 -10.59 4.88 -3.93
CA HIS A 39 -10.19 3.47 -4.00
C HIS A 39 -9.51 3.04 -2.69
N VAL A 40 -9.82 1.83 -2.22
CA VAL A 40 -9.29 1.29 -0.96
C VAL A 40 -8.31 0.16 -1.23
N LEU A 41 -7.18 0.22 -0.52
CA LEU A 41 -6.17 -0.82 -0.47
C LEU A 41 -5.94 -1.24 0.98
N VAL A 42 -5.68 -2.53 1.17
CA VAL A 42 -5.39 -3.09 2.49
C VAL A 42 -4.02 -3.72 2.42
N GLY A 43 -3.11 -3.24 3.28
CA GLY A 43 -1.78 -3.79 3.46
C GLY A 43 -1.69 -4.57 4.76
N VAL A 44 -0.90 -5.64 4.78
CA VAL A 44 -0.73 -6.48 5.97
C VAL A 44 0.75 -6.62 6.33
N GLY A 45 1.07 -6.34 7.59
CA GLY A 45 2.36 -6.61 8.21
C GLY A 45 2.18 -7.58 9.38
N ALA A 46 2.46 -8.86 9.15
CA ALA A 46 2.32 -9.91 10.18
C ALA A 46 3.68 -10.53 10.52
N CYS A 47 3.93 -10.80 11.81
CA CYS A 47 5.11 -11.54 12.27
C CYS A 47 4.73 -12.94 12.79
N VAL A 48 5.72 -13.79 13.07
CA VAL A 48 5.49 -15.17 13.52
C VAL A 48 5.13 -15.23 15.01
N SER A 49 5.83 -14.46 15.86
CA SER A 49 5.67 -14.49 17.32
C SER A 49 5.24 -13.13 17.86
N PRO A 50 4.16 -13.05 18.67
CA PRO A 50 3.78 -11.81 19.37
C PRO A 50 4.90 -11.24 20.25
N ALA A 51 5.75 -12.09 20.83
CA ALA A 51 6.84 -11.64 21.70
C ALA A 51 7.90 -10.81 20.97
N ASN A 52 7.99 -10.95 19.64
CA ASN A 52 8.92 -10.22 18.78
C ASN A 52 8.18 -9.20 17.92
N PHE A 53 6.91 -8.88 18.24
CA PHE A 53 6.14 -7.92 17.48
C PHE A 53 6.66 -6.49 17.71
N ASP A 54 6.86 -5.78 16.61
CA ASP A 54 7.19 -4.36 16.59
C ASP A 54 6.17 -3.68 15.67
N LEU A 55 5.45 -2.71 16.24
CA LEU A 55 4.37 -2.00 15.56
C LEU A 55 4.88 -1.18 14.37
N GLU A 56 6.03 -0.51 14.51
CA GLU A 56 6.56 0.36 13.47
C GLU A 56 7.13 -0.46 12.30
N ILE A 57 7.76 -1.60 12.60
CA ILE A 57 8.13 -2.58 11.57
C ILE A 57 6.88 -3.12 10.87
N GLY A 58 5.84 -3.48 11.63
CA GLY A 58 4.57 -3.96 11.08
C GLY A 58 3.92 -2.94 10.14
N LYS A 59 3.87 -1.66 10.52
CA LYS A 59 3.37 -0.56 9.67
C LYS A 59 4.20 -0.39 8.41
N LYS A 60 5.53 -0.48 8.51
CA LYS A 60 6.43 -0.40 7.35
C LYS A 60 6.16 -1.53 6.36
N VAL A 61 6.04 -2.76 6.83
CA VAL A 61 5.73 -3.93 5.99
C VAL A 61 4.33 -3.79 5.37
N ALA A 62 3.32 -3.38 6.14
CA ALA A 62 1.98 -3.14 5.61
C ALA A 62 1.97 -2.04 4.53
N ARG A 63 2.73 -0.96 4.71
CA ARG A 63 2.88 0.08 3.69
C ARG A 63 3.58 -0.43 2.43
N GLU A 64 4.62 -1.24 2.57
CA GLU A 64 5.31 -1.87 1.44
C GLU A 64 4.39 -2.79 0.63
N ASP A 65 3.54 -3.56 1.31
CA ASP A 65 2.50 -4.37 0.67
C ASP A 65 1.53 -3.50 -0.17
N VAL A 66 1.03 -2.38 0.38
CA VAL A 66 0.21 -1.43 -0.41
C VAL A 66 0.98 -0.82 -1.58
N SER A 67 2.25 -0.46 -1.39
CA SER A 67 3.13 0.04 -2.45
C SER A 67 3.23 -0.96 -3.62
N ASN A 68 3.45 -2.24 -3.32
CA ASN A 68 3.51 -3.30 -4.32
C ASN A 68 2.17 -3.47 -5.06
N GLN A 69 1.04 -3.38 -4.35
CA GLN A 69 -0.28 -3.40 -4.95
C GLN A 69 -0.52 -2.20 -5.90
N LEU A 70 -0.08 -1.00 -5.51
CA LEU A 70 -0.15 0.19 -6.36
C LEU A 70 0.73 0.03 -7.60
N TRP A 71 1.95 -0.46 -7.48
CA TRP A 71 2.83 -0.74 -8.61
C TRP A 71 2.15 -1.63 -9.65
N ALA A 72 1.54 -2.74 -9.22
CA ALA A 72 0.84 -3.64 -10.12
C ALA A 72 -0.35 -2.96 -10.83
N ARG A 73 -1.15 -2.18 -10.09
CA ARG A 73 -2.36 -1.53 -10.60
C ARG A 73 -2.05 -0.33 -11.51
N GLU A 74 -1.16 0.54 -11.10
CA GLU A 74 -0.75 1.72 -11.88
C GLU A 74 0.02 1.29 -13.14
N GLY A 75 0.82 0.21 -13.06
CA GLY A 75 1.46 -0.40 -14.22
C GLY A 75 0.44 -0.94 -15.22
N TYR A 76 -0.57 -1.70 -14.75
CA TYR A 76 -1.66 -2.17 -15.59
C TYR A 76 -2.44 -1.01 -16.24
N LEU A 77 -2.87 -0.02 -15.44
CA LEU A 77 -3.60 1.14 -15.95
C LEU A 77 -2.79 1.95 -16.98
N LEU A 78 -1.49 2.09 -16.77
CA LEU A 78 -0.62 2.75 -17.74
C LEU A 78 -0.53 1.94 -19.04
N GLN A 79 -0.35 0.63 -18.95
CA GLN A 79 -0.30 -0.25 -20.12
C GLN A 79 -1.60 -0.20 -20.93
N GLU A 80 -2.76 -0.18 -20.27
CA GLU A 80 -4.07 -0.02 -20.91
C GLU A 80 -4.20 1.34 -21.60
N LYS A 81 -3.80 2.44 -20.94
CA LYS A 81 -3.82 3.79 -21.54
C LYS A 81 -2.91 3.91 -22.77
N LEU A 82 -1.79 3.18 -22.79
CA LEU A 82 -0.85 3.18 -23.91
C LEU A 82 -1.28 2.27 -25.07
N LYS A 83 -2.09 1.24 -24.79
CA LYS A 83 -2.65 0.33 -25.82
C LYS A 83 -4.00 0.77 -26.36
N GLY A 84 -4.71 1.64 -25.66
CA GLY A 84 -5.96 2.24 -26.10
C GLY A 84 -5.75 3.23 -27.25
N GLU A 85 -5.34 2.71 -28.41
CA GLU A 85 -5.62 3.21 -29.77
C GLU A 85 -6.57 2.24 -30.47
#